data_AF-A0A524HHT7-F1
#
_entry.id   AF-A0A524HHT7-F1
#
_cell.length_a   1.000
_cell.length_b   1.000
_cell.length_c   1.000
_cell.angle_alpha   90.00
_cell.angle_beta   90.00
_cell.angle_gamma   90.00
#
_symmetry.space_group_name_H-M   'P 1'
#
loop_
_entity.id
_entity.type
_entity.pdbx_description
1 polymer ?
#
loop_
_entity_poly.entity_id
_entity_poly.type
_entity_poly.pdbx_seq_one_letter_code
_entity_poly.pdbx_strand_id
1 'polypeptide(L)'
;CRNRAHILEGLILAVSDIDEIIELIKKSPDTPTAKLNLMKKPLRLAEVATLQDILPEAFIKEKSGTDQFLTGPQADALLTMQLQRLTGLEIKKLAQEYAELMEKIEGYEAILANDQVLIDIIREDVYEMKEKYKDKRRTQITSQIEEFDIEDLIAEEEMIVTISHSGYVKRMPIDTYRKQGRGGRGIIGSDTKEGDFIEHLFVASTHDYLLVFTDQGKCYWLKVYDVPSMSRQSMGRNIVNLLNLGTQKVASIINVSNLMTKGDELGEERQLVMATRNGVVKKTKLSAYSNPRTNGVNAIKLDTNDYLIGVALTAGKNDIVIGTSDGMAIRFNEKQVRSMGRVSRGVKGIKLREKDVVVDMVIAHEDSALLTVCENGYGKRTSLEDYRSQSRGGIGLINIKTTDRNGKVVALKAVQDTDELMLITAKGIIIRTGLNELREIGRNTQGVRLIKLDEGDTLVAVEKIGFEESDEEDSGDENVKPVSSAIEEVKAAAVVSEDLETDGSEVLPLEEQADDVEEEIDDEIETEDVSEDEEEFE
;
A
#
# COMPACT_ATOMS: atom_id res chain seq x y z
N CYS A 1 12.65 43.95 44.36
CA CYS A 1 13.15 43.72 45.74
C CYS A 1 14.47 44.44 46.03
N ARG A 2 15.55 44.23 45.24
CA ARG A 2 16.88 44.84 45.49
C ARG A 2 16.87 46.36 45.70
N ASN A 3 16.18 47.13 44.85
CA ASN A 3 16.08 48.60 45.01
C ASN A 3 15.44 49.01 46.35
N ARG A 4 14.46 48.25 46.85
CA ARG A 4 13.79 48.52 48.13
C ARG A 4 14.68 48.12 49.31
N ALA A 5 15.32 46.96 49.24
CA ALA A 5 16.28 46.50 50.24
C ALA A 5 17.44 47.51 50.39
N HIS A 6 17.97 48.02 49.29
CA HIS A 6 18.99 49.06 49.28
C HIS A 6 18.54 50.36 49.96
N ILE A 7 17.30 50.82 49.77
CA ILE A 7 16.78 51.99 50.50
C ILE A 7 16.62 51.70 52.00
N LEU A 8 16.11 50.52 52.35
CA LEU A 8 15.93 50.11 53.75
C LEU A 8 17.27 49.98 54.48
N GLU A 9 18.30 49.45 53.83
CA GLU A 9 19.68 49.39 54.33
C GLU A 9 20.17 50.78 54.76
N GLY A 10 20.03 51.78 53.88
CA GLY A 10 20.45 53.15 54.20
C GLY A 10 19.66 53.77 55.35
N LEU A 11 18.36 53.48 55.45
CA LEU A 11 17.51 53.95 56.55
C LEU A 11 17.88 53.28 57.88
N ILE A 12 18.15 51.97 57.88
CA ILE A 12 18.52 51.20 59.08
C ILE A 12 19.88 51.68 59.61
N LEU A 13 20.86 51.90 58.73
CA LEU A 13 22.17 52.44 59.11
C LEU A 13 22.05 53.87 59.66
N ALA A 14 21.20 54.70 59.06
CA ALA A 14 21.01 56.08 59.50
C ALA A 14 20.31 56.20 60.86
N VAL A 15 19.46 55.25 61.23
CA VAL A 15 18.76 55.24 62.52
C VAL A 15 19.73 55.07 63.69
N SER A 16 20.84 54.35 63.50
CA SER A 16 21.86 54.14 64.54
C SER A 16 22.56 55.42 64.97
N ASP A 17 22.81 56.35 64.04
CA ASP A 17 23.56 57.60 64.27
C ASP A 17 22.67 58.85 64.08
N ILE A 18 21.37 58.74 64.43
CA ILE A 18 20.35 59.72 64.03
C ILE A 18 20.60 61.14 64.56
N ASP A 19 21.05 61.30 65.79
CA ASP A 19 21.31 62.63 66.39
C ASP A 19 22.36 63.40 65.59
N GLU A 20 23.36 62.64 65.17
CA GLU A 20 24.55 63.08 64.47
C GLU A 20 24.25 63.36 62.98
N ILE A 21 23.23 62.69 62.42
CA ILE A 21 22.63 62.98 61.12
C ILE A 21 21.77 64.25 61.17
N ILE A 22 20.95 64.43 62.20
CA ILE A 22 20.12 65.62 62.40
C ILE A 22 20.99 66.87 62.54
N GLU A 23 22.10 66.78 63.29
CA GLU A 23 23.04 67.90 63.43
C GLU A 23 23.68 68.29 62.09
N LEU A 24 24.08 67.30 61.28
CA LEU A 24 24.63 67.53 59.94
C LEU A 24 23.61 68.20 59.01
N ILE A 25 22.35 67.76 59.05
CA ILE A 25 21.27 68.36 58.26
C ILE A 25 21.03 69.82 58.71
N LYS A 26 21.00 70.10 60.02
CA LYS A 26 20.79 71.46 60.57
C LYS A 26 21.94 72.43 60.26
N LYS A 27 23.18 71.94 60.15
CA LYS A 27 24.35 72.76 59.78
C LYS A 27 24.46 73.04 58.28
N SER A 28 23.71 72.31 57.45
CA SER A 28 23.75 72.46 56.00
C SER A 28 22.82 73.60 55.55
N PRO A 29 23.25 74.49 54.63
CA PRO A 29 22.47 75.68 54.24
C PRO A 29 21.24 75.37 53.36
N ASP A 30 21.28 74.29 52.58
CA ASP A 30 20.24 73.88 51.64
C ASP A 30 20.20 72.35 51.47
N THR A 31 19.07 71.82 50.96
CA THR A 31 18.80 70.38 50.80
C THR A 31 19.82 69.65 49.92
N PRO A 32 20.24 70.19 48.76
CA PRO A 32 21.31 69.61 47.94
C PRO A 32 22.64 69.47 48.68
N THR A 33 23.05 70.49 49.44
CA THR A 33 24.28 70.43 50.25
C THR A 33 24.15 69.42 51.39
N ALA A 34 22.99 69.34 52.05
CA ALA A 34 22.72 68.33 53.07
C ALA A 34 22.86 66.91 52.51
N LYS A 35 22.31 66.63 51.32
CA LYS A 35 22.44 65.34 50.64
C LYS A 35 23.90 64.98 50.39
N LEU A 36 24.69 65.89 49.82
CA LEU A 36 26.11 65.64 49.54
C LEU A 36 26.92 65.40 50.82
N ASN A 37 26.58 66.08 51.92
CA ASN A 37 27.22 65.88 53.21
C ASN A 37 26.84 64.53 53.84
N LEU A 38 25.57 64.11 53.73
CA LEU A 38 25.10 62.80 54.20
C LEU A 38 25.78 61.65 53.47
N MET A 39 25.99 61.77 52.15
CA MET A 39 26.70 60.77 51.36
C MET A 39 28.19 60.64 51.71
N LYS A 40 28.82 61.68 52.26
CA LYS A 40 30.23 61.67 52.67
C LYS A 40 30.44 61.22 54.11
N LYS A 41 29.36 61.09 54.90
CA LYS A 41 29.45 60.70 56.30
C LYS A 41 29.65 59.18 56.41
N PRO A 42 30.67 58.71 57.16
CA PRO A 42 30.77 57.30 57.49
C PRO A 42 29.67 56.94 58.50
N LEU A 43 28.93 55.88 58.22
CA LEU A 43 27.91 55.30 59.10
C LEU A 43 28.32 53.87 59.46
N ARG A 44 27.94 53.44 60.67
CA ARG A 44 28.09 52.04 61.11
C ARG A 44 26.81 51.58 61.78
N LEU A 45 26.52 50.28 61.65
CA LEU A 45 25.43 49.70 62.42
C LEU A 45 25.82 49.67 63.90
N ALA A 46 25.16 50.49 64.73
CA ALA A 46 25.36 50.43 66.19
C ALA A 46 24.74 49.15 66.75
N GLU A 47 25.42 48.48 67.69
CA GLU A 47 24.98 47.23 68.32
C GLU A 47 23.72 47.43 69.17
N VAL A 48 22.55 47.49 68.52
CA VAL A 48 21.26 47.40 69.22
C VAL A 48 20.86 45.93 69.27
N ALA A 49 20.90 45.33 70.47
CA ALA A 49 20.53 43.93 70.70
C ALA A 49 19.19 43.52 70.04
N THR A 50 18.24 44.44 69.90
CA THR A 50 16.93 44.18 69.29
C THR A 50 16.91 44.08 67.77
N LEU A 51 17.96 44.54 67.09
CA LEU A 51 18.08 44.45 65.63
C LEU A 51 18.93 43.24 65.20
N GLN A 52 19.80 42.76 66.09
CA GLN A 52 20.61 41.57 65.87
C GLN A 52 19.74 40.32 65.69
N ASP A 53 18.62 40.21 66.42
CA ASP A 53 17.71 39.07 66.33
C ASP A 53 16.86 39.03 65.05
N ILE A 54 16.82 40.13 64.27
CA ILE A 54 15.92 40.28 63.12
C ILE A 54 16.71 40.35 61.80
N LEU A 55 17.86 41.02 61.82
CA LEU A 55 18.67 41.21 60.62
C LEU A 55 19.51 39.95 60.31
N PRO A 56 19.76 39.65 59.03
CA PRO A 56 20.63 38.53 58.66
C PRO A 56 22.05 38.68 59.24
N GLU A 57 22.61 37.59 59.78
CA GLU A 57 23.95 37.59 60.40
C GLU A 57 25.05 38.11 59.46
N ALA A 58 24.94 37.79 58.16
CA ALA A 58 25.86 38.27 57.13
C ALA A 58 25.85 39.80 57.02
N PHE A 59 24.66 40.41 57.08
CA PHE A 59 24.49 41.86 57.01
C PHE A 59 25.09 42.55 58.24
N ILE A 60 24.84 42.01 59.43
CA ILE A 60 25.39 42.55 60.68
C ILE A 60 26.92 42.52 60.66
N LYS A 61 27.51 41.40 60.24
CA LYS A 61 28.97 41.22 60.17
C LYS A 61 29.63 42.18 59.18
N GLU A 62 29.03 42.36 58.01
CA GLU A 62 29.56 43.24 56.96
C GLU A 62 29.48 44.72 57.37
N LYS A 63 28.31 45.15 57.87
CA LYS A 63 27.98 46.56 58.09
C LYS A 63 28.39 47.10 59.46
N SER A 64 28.76 46.24 60.40
CA SER A 64 29.31 46.66 61.71
C SER A 64 30.84 46.80 61.67
N GLY A 65 31.53 46.13 60.75
CA GLY A 65 33.00 46.06 60.71
C GLY A 65 33.71 47.14 59.87
N THR A 66 33.00 47.82 58.96
CA THR A 66 33.57 48.80 58.02
C THR A 66 32.70 50.05 57.91
N ASP A 67 33.32 51.19 57.60
CA ASP A 67 32.60 52.45 57.34
C ASP A 67 31.72 52.32 56.09
N GLN A 68 30.43 52.58 56.23
CA GLN A 68 29.45 52.57 55.14
C GLN A 68 29.10 53.99 54.73
N PHE A 69 28.85 54.20 53.44
CA PHE A 69 28.47 55.50 52.88
C PHE A 69 27.12 55.40 52.18
N LEU A 70 26.29 56.42 52.32
CA LEU A 70 24.98 56.45 51.68
C LEU A 70 25.11 56.76 50.18
N THR A 71 24.31 56.09 49.37
CA THR A 71 24.12 56.42 47.96
C THR A 71 23.13 57.58 47.79
N GLY A 72 23.11 58.19 46.61
CA GLY A 72 22.19 59.29 46.29
C GLY A 72 20.73 59.00 46.63
N PRO A 73 20.16 57.84 46.19
CA PRO A 73 18.80 57.45 46.51
C PRO A 73 18.55 57.18 48.00
N GLN A 74 19.51 56.60 48.73
CA GLN A 74 19.39 56.39 50.18
C GLN A 74 19.37 57.71 50.94
N ALA A 75 20.23 58.66 50.55
CA ALA A 75 20.26 60.00 51.14
C ALA A 75 18.96 60.78 50.87
N ASP A 76 18.38 60.66 49.67
CA ASP A 76 17.05 61.23 49.37
C ASP A 76 15.93 60.62 50.23
N ALA A 77 15.95 59.29 50.40
CA ALA A 77 14.99 58.58 51.24
C ALA A 77 15.12 58.98 52.72
N LEU A 78 16.33 59.23 53.20
CA LEU A 78 16.59 59.71 54.55
C LEU A 78 16.09 61.15 54.76
N LEU A 79 16.32 62.05 53.80
CA LEU A 79 15.85 63.44 53.86
C LEU A 79 14.32 63.55 53.85
N THR A 80 13.63 62.56 53.26
CA THR A 80 12.16 62.48 53.21
C THR A 80 11.57 61.67 54.37
N MET A 81 12.39 61.16 55.28
CA MET A 81 11.94 60.38 56.42
C MET A 81 11.16 61.24 57.42
N GLN A 82 10.04 60.72 57.91
CA GLN A 82 9.23 61.37 58.93
C GLN A 82 9.69 60.98 60.35
N LEU A 83 9.65 61.92 61.30
CA LEU A 83 10.10 61.70 62.69
C LEU A 83 9.43 60.51 63.39
N GLN A 84 8.18 60.18 63.05
CA GLN A 84 7.46 59.02 63.60
C GLN A 84 8.14 57.67 63.31
N ARG A 85 8.95 57.58 62.24
CA ARG A 85 9.69 56.37 61.87
C ARG A 85 10.88 56.08 62.78
N LEU A 86 11.23 57.00 63.67
CA LEU A 86 12.28 56.81 64.69
C LEU A 86 11.76 56.08 65.94
N THR A 87 10.47 55.77 66.02
CA THR A 87 9.95 54.96 67.12
C THR A 87 10.49 53.53 67.03
N GLY A 88 10.78 52.91 68.18
CA GLY A 88 11.36 51.57 68.23
C GLY A 88 10.54 50.50 67.51
N LEU A 89 9.21 50.66 67.45
CA LEU A 89 8.33 49.75 66.70
C LEU A 89 8.52 49.88 65.18
N GLU A 90 8.64 51.10 64.66
CA GLU A 90 8.82 51.35 63.23
C GLU A 90 10.20 50.92 62.75
N ILE A 91 11.24 51.08 63.58
CA ILE A 91 12.59 50.58 63.27
C ILE A 91 12.58 49.04 63.18
N LYS A 92 11.89 48.35 64.09
CA LYS A 92 11.71 46.90 64.02
C LYS A 92 10.97 46.46 62.76
N LYS A 93 9.91 47.19 62.36
CA LYS A 93 9.19 46.91 61.10
C LYS A 93 10.08 47.08 59.88
N LEU A 94 10.95 48.10 59.85
CA LEU A 94 11.90 48.29 58.75
C LEU A 94 12.92 47.15 58.68
N ALA A 95 13.44 46.71 59.83
CA ALA A 95 14.34 45.57 59.89
C ALA A 95 13.67 44.26 59.46
N GLN A 96 12.42 44.04 59.86
CA GLN A 96 11.63 42.88 59.44
C GLN A 96 11.33 42.92 57.93
N GLU A 97 10.91 44.08 57.40
CA GLU A 97 10.70 44.26 55.95
C GLU A 97 11.99 43.99 55.17
N TYR A 98 13.14 44.42 55.69
CA TYR A 98 14.44 44.14 55.10
C TYR A 98 14.76 42.63 55.10
N ALA A 99 14.56 41.95 56.23
CA ALA A 99 14.80 40.51 56.35
C ALA A 99 13.92 39.69 55.39
N GLU A 100 12.62 39.98 55.34
CA GLU A 100 11.68 39.33 54.41
C GLU A 100 12.03 39.60 52.94
N LEU A 101 12.51 40.80 52.62
CA LEU A 101 12.96 41.12 51.26
C LEU A 101 14.25 40.40 50.90
N MET A 102 15.17 40.24 51.85
CA MET A 102 16.41 39.48 51.63
C MET A 102 16.12 38.01 51.37
N GLU A 103 15.23 37.39 52.15
CA GLU A 103 14.79 36.00 51.92
C GLU A 103 14.18 35.83 50.52
N LYS A 104 13.33 36.77 50.08
CA LYS A 104 12.77 36.76 48.72
C LYS A 104 13.84 36.93 47.64
N ILE A 105 14.81 37.82 47.86
CA ILE A 105 15.90 38.06 46.91
C ILE A 105 16.73 36.79 46.77
N GLU A 106 17.10 36.15 47.87
CA GLU A 106 17.84 34.89 47.87
C GLU A 106 17.05 33.79 47.16
N GLY A 107 15.75 33.66 47.42
CA GLY A 107 14.89 32.72 46.71
C GLY A 107 14.83 32.98 45.20
N TYR A 108 14.69 34.23 44.77
CA TYR A 108 14.71 34.58 43.34
C TYR A 108 16.08 34.38 42.70
N GLU A 109 17.17 34.68 43.41
CA GLU A 109 18.54 34.46 42.94
C GLU A 109 18.85 32.96 42.81
N ALA A 110 18.36 32.13 43.73
CA ALA A 110 18.48 30.68 43.65
C ALA A 110 17.76 30.10 42.42
N ILE A 111 16.59 30.64 42.07
CA ILE A 111 15.86 30.26 40.85
C ILE A 111 16.63 30.71 39.60
N LEU A 112 17.16 31.94 39.59
CA LEU A 112 17.90 32.48 38.44
C LEU A 112 19.29 31.83 38.24
N ALA A 113 19.88 31.28 39.30
CA ALA A 113 21.21 30.65 39.24
C ALA A 113 21.16 29.18 38.78
N ASN A 114 20.00 28.53 38.84
CA ASN A 114 19.85 27.11 38.53
C ASN A 114 18.67 26.84 37.59
N ASP A 115 18.98 26.57 36.32
CA ASP A 115 18.01 26.23 35.29
C ASP A 115 17.11 25.03 35.67
N GLN A 116 17.62 24.07 36.45
CA GLN A 116 16.83 22.91 36.85
C GLN A 116 15.68 23.30 37.79
N VAL A 117 15.94 24.23 38.72
CA VAL A 117 14.92 24.75 39.65
C VAL A 117 13.85 25.51 38.86
N LEU A 118 14.26 26.29 37.85
CA LEU A 118 13.33 27.00 36.98
C LEU A 118 12.46 26.03 36.16
N ILE A 119 13.04 24.97 35.59
CA ILE A 119 12.30 23.93 34.86
C ILE A 119 11.31 23.20 35.78
N ASP A 120 11.69 22.94 37.03
CA ASP A 120 10.82 22.29 38.00
C ASP A 120 9.62 23.18 38.35
N ILE A 121 9.82 24.49 38.53
CA ILE A 121 8.73 25.47 38.71
C ILE A 121 7.81 25.50 37.48
N ILE A 122 8.36 25.59 36.27
CA ILE A 122 7.56 25.56 35.02
C ILE A 122 6.74 24.27 34.94
N ARG A 123 7.33 23.13 35.33
CA ARG A 123 6.63 21.85 35.34
C ARG A 123 5.46 21.87 36.33
N GLU A 124 5.66 22.37 37.54
CA GLU A 124 4.61 22.52 38.54
C GLU A 124 3.47 23.43 38.03
N ASP A 125 3.81 24.58 37.45
CA ASP A 125 2.83 25.52 36.86
C ASP A 125 2.03 24.86 35.72
N VAL A 126 2.69 24.11 34.83
CA VAL A 126 2.02 23.39 33.73
C VAL A 126 1.07 22.31 34.28
N TYR A 127 1.44 21.63 35.37
CA TYR A 127 0.55 20.68 36.03
C TYR A 127 -0.65 21.36 36.68
N GLU A 128 -0.46 22.50 37.34
CA GLU A 128 -1.56 23.29 37.91
C GLU A 128 -2.52 23.76 36.80
N MET A 129 -1.97 24.29 35.69
CA MET A 129 -2.76 24.70 34.53
C MET A 129 -3.53 23.53 33.92
N LYS A 130 -2.88 22.36 33.79
CA LYS A 130 -3.54 21.15 33.30
C LYS A 130 -4.71 20.76 34.21
N GLU A 131 -4.55 20.76 35.53
CA GLU A 131 -5.63 20.39 36.44
C GLU A 131 -6.79 21.40 36.43
N LYS A 132 -6.47 22.69 36.32
CA LYS A 132 -7.46 23.77 36.31
C LYS A 132 -8.24 23.87 35.00
N TYR A 133 -7.60 23.57 33.87
CA TYR A 133 -8.16 23.77 32.53
C TYR A 133 -8.31 22.48 31.71
N LYS A 134 -8.21 21.29 32.31
CA LYS A 134 -8.42 20.03 31.59
C LYS A 134 -9.85 19.92 31.07
N ASP A 135 -9.98 19.63 29.79
CA ASP A 135 -11.20 19.17 29.16
C ASP A 135 -10.97 17.84 28.45
N LYS A 136 -12.06 17.14 28.13
CA LYS A 136 -11.98 15.93 27.32
C LYS A 136 -11.88 16.36 25.86
N ARG A 137 -10.99 15.69 25.11
CA ARG A 137 -10.91 15.88 23.65
C ARG A 137 -12.29 15.66 23.02
N ARG A 138 -12.78 16.66 22.30
CA ARG A 138 -14.10 16.63 21.64
C ARG A 138 -14.06 15.86 20.31
N THR A 139 -12.93 15.95 19.61
CA THR A 139 -12.69 15.30 18.32
C THR A 139 -12.06 13.93 18.51
N GLN A 140 -12.38 12.98 17.65
CA GLN A 140 -11.67 11.71 17.54
C GLN A 140 -10.75 11.76 16.31
N ILE A 141 -9.47 11.43 16.47
CA ILE A 141 -8.58 11.22 15.33
C ILE A 141 -8.80 9.78 14.88
N THR A 142 -9.54 9.60 13.79
CA THR A 142 -9.61 8.34 13.06
C THR A 142 -8.39 8.21 12.17
N SER A 143 -8.00 6.98 11.86
CA SER A 143 -7.06 6.70 10.77
C SER A 143 -7.56 7.35 9.48
N GLN A 144 -6.61 7.72 8.62
CA GLN A 144 -6.86 8.25 7.27
C GLN A 144 -8.04 7.50 6.65
N ILE A 145 -9.04 8.25 6.16
CA ILE A 145 -9.98 7.71 5.18
C ILE A 145 -9.08 7.22 4.05
N GLU A 146 -9.15 5.94 3.72
CA GLU A 146 -8.44 5.37 2.57
C GLU A 146 -8.65 6.33 1.39
N GLU A 147 -7.56 6.73 0.71
CA GLU A 147 -7.70 7.39 -0.58
C GLU A 147 -8.67 6.52 -1.38
N PHE A 148 -9.79 7.09 -1.84
CA PHE A 148 -10.71 6.34 -2.70
C PHE A 148 -9.88 5.81 -3.86
N ASP A 149 -9.61 4.50 -3.86
CA ASP A 149 -8.93 3.89 -4.98
C ASP A 149 -9.92 3.98 -6.15
N ILE A 150 -9.43 4.29 -7.35
CA ILE A 150 -10.28 4.34 -8.56
C ILE A 150 -11.07 3.04 -8.71
N GLU A 151 -10.53 1.93 -8.17
CA GLU A 151 -11.19 0.64 -8.06
C GLU A 151 -12.53 0.69 -7.27
N ASP A 152 -12.63 1.45 -6.17
CA ASP A 152 -13.87 1.56 -5.38
C ASP A 152 -15.01 2.29 -6.12
N LEU A 153 -14.68 3.04 -7.17
CA LEU A 153 -15.64 3.69 -8.06
C LEU A 153 -16.14 2.76 -9.18
N ILE A 154 -15.49 1.61 -9.39
CA ILE A 154 -15.82 0.65 -10.43
C ILE A 154 -16.74 -0.40 -9.82
N ALA A 155 -17.88 -0.67 -10.48
CA ALA A 155 -18.80 -1.71 -10.02
C ALA A 155 -18.17 -3.10 -10.16
N GLU A 156 -18.39 -3.95 -9.16
CA GLU A 156 -18.05 -5.37 -9.23
C GLU A 156 -19.08 -6.10 -10.10
N GLU A 157 -18.67 -6.48 -11.32
CA GLU A 157 -19.52 -7.14 -12.30
C GLU A 157 -18.83 -8.36 -12.88
N GLU A 158 -19.59 -9.42 -13.15
CA GLU A 158 -19.08 -10.60 -13.85
C GLU A 158 -18.96 -10.34 -15.35
N MET A 159 -17.73 -10.47 -15.84
CA MET A 159 -17.36 -10.21 -17.22
C MET A 159 -16.74 -11.46 -17.84
N ILE A 160 -17.00 -11.68 -19.12
CA ILE A 160 -16.26 -12.67 -19.90
C ILE A 160 -15.00 -11.98 -20.44
N VAL A 161 -13.84 -12.54 -20.11
CA VAL A 161 -12.56 -12.13 -20.67
C VAL A 161 -12.16 -13.12 -21.75
N THR A 162 -11.81 -12.58 -22.92
CA THR A 162 -11.31 -13.39 -24.04
C THR A 162 -9.91 -12.93 -24.42
N ILE A 163 -9.02 -13.90 -24.63
CA ILE A 163 -7.66 -13.69 -25.08
C ILE A 163 -7.46 -14.51 -26.35
N SER A 164 -7.05 -13.86 -27.44
CA SER A 164 -6.73 -14.53 -28.69
C SER A 164 -5.31 -15.08 -28.73
N HIS A 165 -5.05 -16.03 -29.62
CA HIS A 165 -3.74 -16.61 -29.83
C HIS A 165 -2.67 -15.58 -30.20
N SER A 166 -3.04 -14.56 -30.99
CA SER A 166 -2.14 -13.44 -31.31
C SER A 166 -1.97 -12.42 -30.17
N GLY A 167 -2.56 -12.69 -29.00
CA GLY A 167 -2.41 -11.91 -27.77
C GLY A 167 -3.34 -10.71 -27.67
N TYR A 168 -4.47 -10.69 -28.40
CA TYR A 168 -5.48 -9.65 -28.21
C TYR A 168 -6.41 -10.00 -27.06
N VAL A 169 -6.60 -9.07 -26.14
CA VAL A 169 -7.47 -9.22 -24.97
C VAL A 169 -8.63 -8.23 -25.05
N LYS A 170 -9.81 -8.70 -24.68
CA LYS A 170 -11.03 -7.88 -24.52
C LYS A 170 -11.92 -8.49 -23.45
N ARG A 171 -12.73 -7.64 -22.81
CA ARG A 171 -13.79 -8.07 -21.90
C ARG A 171 -15.16 -7.69 -22.45
N MET A 172 -16.18 -8.41 -22.01
CA MET A 172 -17.58 -8.15 -22.32
C MET A 172 -18.50 -8.56 -21.18
N PRO A 173 -19.66 -7.93 -21.01
CA PRO A 173 -20.66 -8.38 -20.04
C PRO A 173 -21.12 -9.81 -20.35
N ILE A 174 -21.33 -10.62 -19.31
CA ILE A 174 -21.76 -12.02 -19.43
C ILE A 174 -23.06 -12.18 -20.23
N ASP A 175 -23.98 -11.23 -20.11
CA ASP A 175 -25.26 -11.23 -20.85
C ASP A 175 -25.09 -11.19 -22.37
N THR A 176 -23.97 -10.67 -22.87
CA THR A 176 -23.67 -10.62 -24.31
C THR A 176 -23.47 -12.02 -24.93
N TYR A 177 -23.21 -13.02 -24.09
CA TYR A 177 -22.92 -14.40 -24.52
C TYR A 177 -24.12 -15.36 -24.31
N ARG A 178 -25.18 -14.91 -23.62
CA ARG A 178 -26.39 -15.70 -23.38
C ARG A 178 -27.10 -16.01 -24.72
N LYS A 179 -27.35 -17.29 -25.00
CA LYS A 179 -27.94 -17.74 -26.28
C LYS A 179 -29.34 -17.18 -26.52
N GLN A 180 -29.59 -16.82 -27.78
CA GLN A 180 -30.92 -16.65 -28.38
C GLN A 180 -31.57 -18.04 -28.57
N GLY A 181 -32.90 -18.14 -28.39
CA GLY A 181 -33.66 -19.40 -28.41
C GLY A 181 -33.60 -20.22 -29.71
N ARG A 182 -34.03 -21.49 -29.62
CA ARG A 182 -33.97 -22.52 -30.69
C ARG A 182 -34.41 -22.00 -32.07
N GLY A 183 -33.58 -22.25 -33.10
CA GLY A 183 -33.87 -21.96 -34.52
C GLY A 183 -32.91 -20.99 -35.22
N GLY A 184 -31.98 -20.37 -34.48
CA GLY A 184 -30.97 -19.48 -35.04
C GLY A 184 -29.86 -20.23 -35.79
N ARG A 185 -29.58 -19.83 -37.03
CA ARG A 185 -28.39 -20.23 -37.79
C ARG A 185 -27.16 -19.91 -36.94
N GLY A 186 -26.31 -20.90 -36.69
CA GLY A 186 -25.20 -20.85 -35.72
C GLY A 186 -24.47 -19.49 -35.68
N ILE A 187 -24.24 -19.00 -34.47
CA ILE A 187 -23.70 -17.67 -34.21
C ILE A 187 -22.27 -17.62 -34.75
N ILE A 188 -22.08 -16.93 -35.88
CA ILE A 188 -20.77 -16.69 -36.50
C ILE A 188 -19.96 -15.85 -35.51
N GLY A 189 -18.89 -16.42 -34.98
CA GLY A 189 -17.88 -15.68 -34.23
C GLY A 189 -17.23 -14.63 -35.12
N SER A 190 -16.84 -13.51 -34.51
CA SER A 190 -15.99 -12.42 -35.04
C SER A 190 -15.36 -12.67 -36.42
N ASP A 191 -15.43 -11.70 -37.34
CA ASP A 191 -14.55 -11.63 -38.52
C ASP A 191 -13.10 -11.47 -38.06
N THR A 192 -12.48 -12.57 -37.62
CA THR A 192 -11.05 -12.61 -37.33
C THR A 192 -10.31 -12.57 -38.66
N LYS A 193 -9.30 -11.71 -38.75
CA LYS A 193 -8.30 -11.75 -39.81
C LYS A 193 -7.80 -13.19 -39.94
N GLU A 194 -7.59 -13.66 -41.17
CA GLU A 194 -7.16 -15.02 -41.53
C GLU A 194 -6.30 -15.69 -40.44
N GLY A 195 -6.92 -16.53 -39.60
CA GLY A 195 -6.23 -17.39 -38.65
C GLY A 195 -6.09 -16.94 -37.18
N ASP A 196 -6.78 -15.89 -36.70
CA ASP A 196 -6.80 -15.61 -35.25
C ASP A 196 -8.03 -16.25 -34.57
N PHE A 197 -7.85 -16.77 -33.35
CA PHE A 197 -8.89 -17.45 -32.57
C PHE A 197 -8.70 -17.22 -31.08
N ILE A 198 -9.75 -17.49 -30.30
CA ILE A 198 -9.75 -17.31 -28.84
C ILE A 198 -9.05 -18.51 -28.20
N GLU A 199 -7.93 -18.25 -27.52
CA GLU A 199 -7.13 -19.24 -26.78
C GLU A 199 -7.63 -19.41 -25.35
N HIS A 200 -8.00 -18.31 -24.69
CA HIS A 200 -8.58 -18.35 -23.34
C HIS A 200 -9.91 -17.61 -23.32
N LEU A 201 -10.91 -18.26 -22.73
CA LEU A 201 -12.21 -17.70 -22.39
C LEU A 201 -12.52 -18.12 -20.96
N PHE A 202 -12.73 -17.15 -20.08
CA PHE A 202 -13.15 -17.39 -18.71
C PHE A 202 -14.00 -16.25 -18.21
N VAL A 203 -14.85 -16.55 -17.23
CA VAL A 203 -15.62 -15.56 -16.47
C VAL A 203 -14.74 -15.04 -15.34
N ALA A 204 -14.71 -13.72 -15.16
CA ALA A 204 -13.94 -13.04 -14.14
C ALA A 204 -14.69 -11.81 -13.63
N SER A 205 -14.51 -11.46 -12.35
CA SER A 205 -14.98 -10.19 -11.81
C SER A 205 -14.15 -9.04 -12.37
N THR A 206 -14.72 -7.83 -12.50
CA THR A 206 -14.00 -6.61 -12.87
C THR A 206 -12.77 -6.34 -11.98
N HIS A 207 -12.82 -6.78 -10.72
CA HIS A 207 -11.78 -6.56 -9.72
C HIS A 207 -10.69 -7.66 -9.73
N ASP A 208 -10.90 -8.73 -10.48
CA ASP A 208 -9.93 -9.82 -10.58
C ASP A 208 -8.62 -9.35 -11.21
N TYR A 209 -7.55 -10.07 -10.88
CA TYR A 209 -6.24 -9.89 -11.51
C TYR A 209 -5.99 -10.96 -12.57
N LEU A 210 -5.46 -10.55 -13.71
CA LEU A 210 -4.81 -11.40 -14.69
C LEU A 210 -3.31 -11.35 -14.45
N LEU A 211 -2.74 -12.44 -13.95
CA LEU A 211 -1.30 -12.61 -13.80
C LEU A 211 -0.71 -13.06 -15.12
N VAL A 212 0.08 -12.19 -15.75
CA VAL A 212 0.69 -12.43 -17.06
C VAL A 212 2.16 -12.78 -16.86
N PHE A 213 2.51 -14.02 -17.17
CA PHE A 213 3.88 -14.52 -17.10
C PHE A 213 4.54 -14.45 -18.47
N THR A 214 5.78 -13.99 -18.52
CA THR A 214 6.57 -13.86 -19.74
C THR A 214 7.56 -15.02 -19.91
N ASP A 215 8.00 -15.25 -21.14
CA ASP A 215 9.04 -16.24 -21.49
C ASP A 215 10.37 -15.99 -20.75
N GLN A 216 10.67 -14.74 -20.41
CA GLN A 216 11.83 -14.33 -19.60
C GLN A 216 11.62 -14.50 -18.08
N GLY A 217 10.50 -15.05 -17.64
CA GLY A 217 10.26 -15.36 -16.23
C GLY A 217 9.84 -14.16 -15.36
N LYS A 218 9.32 -13.08 -15.96
CA LYS A 218 8.66 -11.98 -15.24
C LYS A 218 7.14 -12.19 -15.15
N CYS A 219 6.54 -11.68 -14.08
CA CYS A 219 5.09 -11.64 -13.86
C CYS A 219 4.62 -10.17 -13.83
N TYR A 220 3.53 -9.90 -14.52
CA TYR A 220 2.82 -8.62 -14.56
C TYR A 220 1.37 -8.84 -14.11
N TRP A 221 0.72 -7.76 -13.68
CA TRP A 221 -0.67 -7.76 -13.26
C TRP A 221 -1.46 -6.87 -14.20
N LEU A 222 -2.61 -7.37 -14.65
CA LEU A 222 -3.60 -6.59 -15.38
C LEU A 222 -4.94 -6.76 -14.68
N LYS A 223 -5.54 -5.67 -14.20
CA LYS A 223 -6.90 -5.73 -13.66
C LYS A 223 -7.89 -6.00 -14.79
N VAL A 224 -8.95 -6.75 -14.50
CA VAL A 224 -9.95 -7.04 -15.53
C VAL A 224 -10.64 -5.76 -15.98
N TYR A 225 -10.90 -4.78 -15.12
CA TYR A 225 -11.49 -3.50 -15.54
C TYR A 225 -10.63 -2.70 -16.53
N ASP A 226 -9.29 -2.82 -16.45
CA ASP A 226 -8.33 -2.19 -17.38
C ASP A 226 -8.33 -2.83 -18.77
N VAL A 227 -8.81 -4.08 -18.87
CA VAL A 227 -9.06 -4.71 -20.15
C VAL A 227 -10.15 -3.93 -20.87
N PRO A 228 -9.96 -3.56 -22.15
CA PRO A 228 -10.96 -2.78 -22.87
C PRO A 228 -12.27 -3.56 -23.02
N SER A 229 -13.37 -2.91 -22.63
CA SER A 229 -14.72 -3.39 -22.92
C SER A 229 -15.03 -3.17 -24.40
N MET A 230 -15.21 -4.25 -25.15
CA MET A 230 -15.44 -4.19 -26.59
C MET A 230 -16.48 -5.22 -27.03
N SER A 231 -17.12 -4.95 -28.17
CA SER A 231 -18.08 -5.86 -28.76
C SER A 231 -17.46 -7.21 -29.16
N ARG A 232 -18.29 -8.24 -29.31
CA ARG A 232 -17.86 -9.59 -29.71
C ARG A 232 -17.10 -9.63 -31.03
N GLN A 233 -17.45 -8.75 -31.96
CA GLN A 233 -16.84 -8.65 -33.29
C GLN A 233 -15.53 -7.85 -33.29
N SER A 234 -15.27 -7.06 -32.25
CA SER A 234 -14.00 -6.34 -32.13
C SER A 234 -12.86 -7.29 -31.78
N MET A 235 -11.67 -7.04 -32.31
CA MET A 235 -10.48 -7.85 -32.02
C MET A 235 -9.97 -7.67 -30.58
N GLY A 236 -10.25 -6.54 -29.93
CA GLY A 236 -9.64 -6.20 -28.64
C GLY A 236 -8.37 -5.36 -28.78
N ARG A 237 -7.57 -5.29 -27.70
CA ARG A 237 -6.24 -4.65 -27.72
C ARG A 237 -5.15 -5.68 -27.45
N ASN A 238 -3.99 -5.51 -28.07
CA ASN A 238 -2.87 -6.41 -27.84
C ASN A 238 -2.33 -6.26 -26.40
N ILE A 239 -2.18 -7.38 -25.70
CA ILE A 239 -1.74 -7.43 -24.30
C ILE A 239 -0.31 -6.88 -24.10
N VAL A 240 0.54 -7.00 -25.13
CA VAL A 240 1.90 -6.45 -25.12
C VAL A 240 1.89 -4.93 -24.98
N ASN A 241 0.90 -4.26 -25.59
CA ASN A 241 0.75 -2.80 -25.52
C ASN A 241 0.15 -2.34 -24.19
N LEU A 242 -0.66 -3.17 -23.53
CA LEU A 242 -1.25 -2.84 -22.22
C LEU A 242 -0.20 -2.93 -21.11
N LEU A 243 0.72 -3.90 -21.20
CA LEU A 243 1.71 -4.19 -20.17
C LEU A 243 3.14 -3.71 -20.48
N ASN A 244 3.33 -3.03 -21.62
CA ASN A 244 4.64 -2.54 -22.08
C ASN A 244 5.75 -3.60 -22.02
N LEU A 245 5.47 -4.82 -22.48
CA LEU A 245 6.35 -5.99 -22.32
C LEU A 245 7.66 -5.90 -23.13
N GLY A 246 7.80 -4.89 -24.00
CA GLY A 246 8.95 -4.72 -24.90
C GLY A 246 9.01 -5.84 -25.93
N THR A 247 10.13 -6.57 -25.97
CA THR A 247 10.34 -7.71 -26.89
C THR A 247 9.97 -9.07 -26.29
N GLN A 248 9.45 -9.11 -25.06
CA GLN A 248 9.13 -10.36 -24.36
C GLN A 248 7.80 -10.94 -24.88
N LYS A 249 7.70 -12.27 -24.83
CA LYS A 249 6.47 -12.98 -25.19
C LYS A 249 5.72 -13.42 -23.94
N VAL A 250 4.40 -13.49 -24.04
CA VAL A 250 3.58 -14.08 -22.98
C VAL A 250 3.72 -15.61 -23.04
N ALA A 251 3.95 -16.22 -21.87
CA ALA A 251 4.07 -17.67 -21.70
C ALA A 251 2.81 -18.28 -21.07
N SER A 252 2.16 -17.58 -20.13
CA SER A 252 0.91 -18.05 -19.52
C SER A 252 0.17 -16.88 -18.87
N ILE A 253 -1.16 -16.97 -18.83
CA ILE A 253 -2.05 -16.00 -18.18
C ILE A 253 -2.90 -16.76 -17.17
N ILE A 254 -2.91 -16.28 -15.92
CA ILE A 254 -3.68 -16.90 -14.83
C ILE A 254 -4.64 -15.86 -14.27
N ASN A 255 -5.95 -16.13 -14.33
CA ASN A 255 -6.94 -15.36 -13.60
C ASN A 255 -6.88 -15.72 -12.11
N VAL A 256 -6.88 -14.69 -11.26
CA VAL A 256 -6.99 -14.83 -9.80
C VAL A 256 -7.89 -13.74 -9.23
N SER A 257 -8.95 -14.16 -8.56
CA SER A 257 -9.89 -13.24 -7.90
C SER A 257 -9.32 -12.61 -6.64
N ASN A 258 -8.49 -13.35 -5.89
CA ASN A 258 -7.88 -12.84 -4.68
C ASN A 258 -6.48 -13.40 -4.48
N LEU A 259 -5.50 -12.49 -4.38
CA LEU A 259 -4.08 -12.79 -4.18
C LEU A 259 -3.74 -13.14 -2.72
N MET A 260 -4.63 -12.82 -1.77
CA MET A 260 -4.43 -12.94 -0.33
C MET A 260 -5.26 -14.07 0.32
N THR A 261 -6.21 -14.65 -0.41
CA THR A 261 -7.08 -15.71 0.14
C THR A 261 -6.29 -17.00 0.38
N LYS A 262 -6.25 -17.42 1.66
CA LYS A 262 -6.10 -18.82 2.04
C LYS A 262 -7.19 -19.59 1.31
N GLY A 263 -6.83 -20.59 0.50
CA GLY A 263 -7.78 -21.28 -0.38
C GLY A 263 -9.07 -21.68 0.34
N ASP A 264 -10.17 -21.58 -0.39
CA ASP A 264 -11.54 -21.97 -0.02
C ASP A 264 -11.56 -23.13 0.98
N GLU A 265 -12.28 -22.93 2.10
CA GLU A 265 -12.75 -23.87 3.15
C GLU A 265 -11.80 -24.96 3.71
N LEU A 266 -10.65 -25.22 3.10
CA LEU A 266 -9.75 -26.36 3.34
C LEU A 266 -8.33 -25.95 3.76
N GLY A 267 -8.02 -24.64 3.82
CA GLY A 267 -6.81 -24.13 4.46
C GLY A 267 -5.49 -24.37 3.71
N GLU A 268 -5.50 -24.86 2.47
CA GLU A 268 -4.30 -24.99 1.64
C GLU A 268 -4.05 -23.70 0.83
N GLU A 269 -2.87 -23.10 0.97
CA GLU A 269 -2.50 -21.89 0.21
C GLU A 269 -2.31 -22.21 -1.27
N ARG A 270 -3.05 -21.52 -2.16
CA ARG A 270 -2.86 -21.62 -3.62
C ARG A 270 -1.41 -21.36 -4.01
N GLN A 271 -0.87 -22.22 -4.88
CA GLN A 271 0.52 -22.13 -5.35
C GLN A 271 0.55 -21.97 -6.87
N LEU A 272 1.60 -21.30 -7.35
CA LEU A 272 1.95 -21.25 -8.76
C LEU A 272 3.09 -22.22 -9.02
N VAL A 273 2.87 -23.17 -9.92
CA VAL A 273 3.87 -24.10 -10.42
C VAL A 273 4.33 -23.61 -11.79
N MET A 274 5.64 -23.55 -11.98
CA MET A 274 6.29 -23.04 -13.18
C MET A 274 7.21 -24.12 -13.74
N ALA A 275 7.25 -24.26 -15.07
CA ALA A 275 8.20 -25.13 -15.76
C ALA A 275 8.97 -24.36 -16.83
N THR A 276 10.24 -24.71 -16.95
CA THR A 276 11.19 -24.10 -17.90
C THR A 276 11.59 -25.10 -18.99
N ARG A 277 12.13 -24.57 -20.08
CA ARG A 277 12.61 -25.35 -21.23
C ARG A 277 13.69 -26.35 -20.87
N ASN A 278 14.58 -26.02 -19.94
CA ASN A 278 15.63 -26.92 -19.48
C ASN A 278 15.16 -27.93 -18.41
N GLY A 279 13.85 -28.02 -18.16
CA GLY A 279 13.28 -28.99 -17.24
C GLY A 279 13.44 -28.64 -15.77
N VAL A 280 13.66 -27.35 -15.45
CA VAL A 280 13.57 -26.83 -14.07
C VAL A 280 12.11 -26.51 -13.76
N VAL A 281 11.66 -26.92 -12.58
CA VAL A 281 10.32 -26.67 -12.05
C VAL A 281 10.44 -25.87 -10.77
N LYS A 282 9.52 -24.94 -10.56
CA LYS A 282 9.43 -24.18 -9.32
C LYS A 282 8.01 -24.07 -8.83
N LYS A 283 7.85 -24.09 -7.51
CA LYS A 283 6.60 -23.76 -6.84
C LYS A 283 6.77 -22.50 -5.99
N THR A 284 5.85 -21.56 -6.09
CA THR A 284 5.84 -20.32 -5.32
C THR A 284 4.42 -20.03 -4.83
N LYS A 285 4.28 -19.56 -3.60
CA LYS A 285 2.98 -19.17 -3.02
C LYS A 285 2.33 -18.06 -3.84
N LEU A 286 1.01 -18.11 -4.03
CA LEU A 286 0.29 -17.03 -4.71
C LEU A 286 0.42 -15.69 -3.96
N SER A 287 0.41 -15.73 -2.62
CA SER A 287 0.61 -14.56 -1.76
C SER A 287 1.94 -13.83 -1.98
N ALA A 288 2.95 -14.48 -2.58
CA ALA A 288 4.19 -13.81 -2.93
C ALA A 288 4.01 -12.76 -4.06
N TYR A 289 2.86 -12.76 -4.75
CA TYR A 289 2.47 -11.84 -5.81
C TYR A 289 1.39 -10.84 -5.36
N SER A 290 1.16 -10.68 -4.05
CA SER A 290 0.15 -9.79 -3.49
C SER A 290 0.39 -8.30 -3.72
N ASN A 291 1.62 -7.91 -4.07
CA ASN A 291 2.03 -6.52 -4.22
C ASN A 291 2.36 -6.23 -5.70
N PRO A 292 1.37 -5.79 -6.50
CA PRO A 292 1.56 -5.47 -7.90
C PRO A 292 2.58 -4.35 -8.11
N ARG A 293 3.28 -4.41 -9.23
CA ARG A 293 4.21 -3.35 -9.68
C ARG A 293 4.07 -3.18 -11.19
N THR A 294 4.05 -1.93 -11.65
CA THR A 294 3.90 -1.58 -13.09
C THR A 294 5.00 -2.19 -13.96
N ASN A 295 6.25 -2.21 -13.47
CA ASN A 295 7.38 -2.79 -14.20
C ASN A 295 7.45 -4.33 -14.14
N GLY A 296 6.43 -4.97 -13.55
CA GLY A 296 6.41 -6.39 -13.27
C GLY A 296 7.41 -6.80 -12.19
N VAL A 297 7.44 -8.10 -11.89
CA VAL A 297 8.39 -8.68 -10.95
C VAL A 297 9.01 -9.96 -11.50
N ASN A 298 10.23 -10.27 -11.06
CA ASN A 298 10.87 -11.54 -11.38
C ASN A 298 10.10 -12.68 -10.71
N ALA A 299 9.49 -13.52 -11.52
CA ALA A 299 8.72 -14.67 -11.09
C ALA A 299 9.59 -15.91 -10.97
N ILE A 300 10.68 -16.03 -11.77
CA ILE A 300 11.71 -17.07 -11.72
C ILE A 300 13.07 -16.57 -12.21
N LYS A 301 14.16 -17.09 -11.60
CA LYS A 301 15.51 -16.88 -12.10
C LYS A 301 15.83 -17.94 -13.15
N LEU A 302 15.90 -17.54 -14.41
CA LEU A 302 16.23 -18.41 -15.53
C LEU A 302 17.76 -18.52 -15.71
N ASP A 303 18.21 -19.69 -16.18
CA ASP A 303 19.59 -19.89 -16.62
C ASP A 303 19.79 -19.33 -18.04
N THR A 304 21.04 -19.23 -18.50
CA THR A 304 21.35 -18.79 -19.86
C THR A 304 20.73 -19.74 -20.89
N ASN A 305 20.05 -19.19 -21.90
CA ASN A 305 19.28 -19.92 -22.92
C ASN A 305 18.10 -20.75 -22.39
N ASP A 306 17.59 -20.44 -21.18
CA ASP A 306 16.37 -21.03 -20.65
C ASP A 306 15.18 -20.09 -20.83
N TYR A 307 13.98 -20.67 -20.94
CA TYR A 307 12.73 -19.94 -21.13
C TYR A 307 11.65 -20.55 -20.25
N LEU A 308 10.78 -19.71 -19.70
CA LEU A 308 9.57 -20.16 -19.03
C LEU A 308 8.58 -20.67 -20.09
N ILE A 309 8.13 -21.92 -19.94
CA ILE A 309 7.20 -22.55 -20.89
C ILE A 309 5.76 -22.38 -20.42
N GLY A 310 5.51 -22.62 -19.14
CA GLY A 310 4.16 -22.66 -18.63
C GLY A 310 4.11 -22.40 -17.14
N VAL A 311 2.99 -21.82 -16.73
CA VAL A 311 2.63 -21.60 -15.33
C VAL A 311 1.23 -22.14 -15.13
N ALA A 312 1.01 -22.81 -14.01
CA ALA A 312 -0.28 -23.33 -13.62
C ALA A 312 -0.54 -23.08 -12.13
N LEU A 313 -1.80 -22.87 -11.79
CA LEU A 313 -2.26 -22.72 -10.41
C LEU A 313 -2.57 -24.10 -9.82
N THR A 314 -2.09 -24.38 -8.61
CA THR A 314 -2.29 -25.66 -7.91
C THR A 314 -2.75 -25.45 -6.47
N ALA A 315 -3.43 -26.46 -5.93
CA ALA A 315 -3.97 -26.46 -4.57
C ALA A 315 -3.06 -27.19 -3.55
N GLY A 316 -1.93 -27.77 -3.97
CA GLY A 316 -0.97 -28.44 -3.07
C GLY A 316 -0.99 -29.97 -3.14
N LYS A 317 -1.98 -30.57 -3.80
CA LYS A 317 -2.15 -32.03 -3.96
C LYS A 317 -2.06 -32.52 -5.40
N ASN A 318 -1.89 -31.64 -6.38
CA ASN A 318 -1.98 -32.02 -7.78
C ASN A 318 -0.73 -32.78 -8.27
N ASP A 319 -0.92 -33.60 -9.30
CA ASP A 319 0.18 -34.22 -10.03
C ASP A 319 0.62 -33.35 -11.19
N ILE A 320 1.93 -33.20 -11.36
CA ILE A 320 2.53 -32.44 -12.45
C ILE A 320 3.03 -33.43 -13.49
N VAL A 321 2.64 -33.21 -14.75
CA VAL A 321 3.13 -33.94 -15.91
C VAL A 321 3.95 -33.00 -16.79
N ILE A 322 5.16 -33.42 -17.15
CA ILE A 322 6.05 -32.66 -18.03
C ILE A 322 6.38 -33.52 -19.25
N GLY A 323 6.15 -32.98 -20.44
CA GLY A 323 6.46 -33.62 -21.71
C GLY A 323 7.69 -33.02 -22.39
N THR A 324 8.48 -33.86 -23.04
CA THR A 324 9.67 -33.44 -23.80
C THR A 324 9.50 -33.62 -25.30
N SER A 325 10.35 -32.93 -26.06
CA SER A 325 10.33 -32.94 -27.53
C SER A 325 10.61 -34.31 -28.13
N ASP A 326 11.43 -35.12 -27.46
CA ASP A 326 11.76 -36.48 -27.89
C ASP A 326 10.69 -37.51 -27.48
N GLY A 327 9.55 -37.08 -26.91
CA GLY A 327 8.43 -37.96 -26.59
C GLY A 327 8.59 -38.69 -25.25
N MET A 328 9.34 -38.12 -24.30
CA MET A 328 9.36 -38.57 -22.91
C MET A 328 8.34 -37.77 -22.10
N ALA A 329 7.75 -38.40 -21.06
CA ALA A 329 6.95 -37.69 -20.07
C ALA A 329 7.23 -38.19 -18.65
N ILE A 330 7.31 -37.27 -17.70
CA ILE A 330 7.39 -37.60 -16.27
C ILE A 330 6.15 -37.09 -15.55
N ARG A 331 5.60 -37.93 -14.67
CA ARG A 331 4.51 -37.57 -13.75
C ARG A 331 5.05 -37.68 -12.34
N PHE A 332 4.89 -36.63 -11.53
CA PHE A 332 5.26 -36.65 -10.11
C PHE A 332 4.32 -35.73 -9.32
N ASN A 333 4.12 -36.05 -8.04
CA ASN A 333 3.28 -35.24 -7.18
C ASN A 333 3.97 -33.92 -6.79
N GLU A 334 3.21 -32.82 -6.79
CA GLU A 334 3.76 -31.50 -6.51
C GLU A 334 4.38 -31.34 -5.11
N LYS A 335 4.05 -32.21 -4.15
CA LYS A 335 4.66 -32.24 -2.81
C LYS A 335 6.17 -32.51 -2.84
N GLN A 336 6.68 -33.14 -3.91
CA GLN A 336 8.11 -33.33 -4.13
C GLN A 336 8.86 -32.03 -4.50
N VAL A 337 8.12 -30.94 -4.75
CA VAL A 337 8.65 -29.60 -4.98
C VAL A 337 8.28 -28.73 -3.79
N ARG A 338 9.28 -28.34 -3.01
CA ARG A 338 9.07 -27.38 -1.91
C ARG A 338 8.67 -26.01 -2.46
N SER A 339 7.84 -25.27 -1.73
CA SER A 339 7.54 -23.88 -2.05
C SER A 339 8.79 -23.01 -1.83
N MET A 340 9.04 -22.09 -2.75
CA MET A 340 10.21 -21.23 -2.81
C MET A 340 9.82 -19.78 -3.11
N GLY A 341 10.68 -18.83 -2.73
CA GLY A 341 10.50 -17.42 -3.06
C GLY A 341 10.65 -17.13 -4.57
N ARG A 342 10.13 -15.98 -4.99
CA ARG A 342 10.06 -15.54 -6.40
C ARG A 342 11.42 -15.54 -7.12
N VAL A 343 12.47 -15.02 -6.49
CA VAL A 343 13.80 -14.84 -7.14
C VAL A 343 14.63 -16.14 -7.18
N SER A 344 14.06 -17.27 -6.77
CA SER A 344 14.77 -18.56 -6.81
C SER A 344 14.74 -19.21 -8.20
N ARG A 345 15.77 -20.03 -8.46
CA ARG A 345 15.96 -20.79 -9.71
C ARG A 345 14.97 -21.96 -9.85
N GLY A 346 14.61 -22.62 -8.76
CA GLY A 346 13.79 -23.83 -8.78
C GLY A 346 14.62 -25.13 -8.66
N VAL A 347 13.97 -26.26 -8.90
CA VAL A 347 14.53 -27.62 -8.77
C VAL A 347 14.30 -28.44 -10.05
N LYS A 348 15.15 -29.41 -10.34
CA LYS A 348 15.05 -30.21 -11.58
C LYS A 348 13.77 -31.03 -11.67
N GLY A 349 12.81 -30.70 -12.54
CA GLY A 349 11.57 -31.45 -12.77
C GLY A 349 11.78 -32.77 -13.52
N ILE A 350 12.51 -32.72 -14.63
CA ILE A 350 12.82 -33.85 -15.50
C ILE A 350 14.31 -33.85 -15.86
N LYS A 351 14.90 -35.03 -16.02
CA LYS A 351 16.25 -35.18 -16.57
C LYS A 351 16.16 -35.32 -18.08
N LEU A 352 16.51 -34.24 -18.79
CA LEU A 352 16.59 -34.21 -20.24
C LEU A 352 17.80 -35.01 -20.75
N ARG A 353 17.63 -35.61 -21.93
CA ARG A 353 18.73 -36.20 -22.72
C ARG A 353 19.43 -35.12 -23.53
N GLU A 354 20.54 -35.45 -24.18
CA GLU A 354 21.25 -34.49 -25.04
C GLU A 354 20.32 -33.98 -26.15
N LYS A 355 20.23 -32.65 -26.27
CA LYS A 355 19.39 -31.91 -27.25
C LYS A 355 17.87 -32.01 -27.05
N ASP A 356 17.40 -32.70 -26.01
CA ASP A 356 15.98 -32.73 -25.65
C ASP A 356 15.60 -31.47 -24.87
N VAL A 357 14.36 -31.03 -25.02
CA VAL A 357 13.81 -29.86 -24.34
C VAL A 357 12.41 -30.17 -23.83
N VAL A 358 12.00 -29.51 -22.74
CA VAL A 358 10.60 -29.53 -22.32
C VAL A 358 9.79 -28.76 -23.35
N VAL A 359 8.60 -29.28 -23.65
CA VAL A 359 7.66 -28.67 -24.60
C VAL A 359 6.47 -28.08 -23.86
N ASP A 360 5.96 -28.78 -22.85
CA ASP A 360 4.76 -28.35 -22.14
C ASP A 360 4.70 -28.95 -20.73
N MET A 361 3.94 -28.30 -19.85
CA MET A 361 3.66 -28.72 -18.48
C MET A 361 2.16 -28.69 -18.23
N VAL A 362 1.64 -29.83 -17.76
CA VAL A 362 0.21 -30.02 -17.52
C VAL A 362 0.00 -30.42 -16.06
N ILE A 363 -1.04 -29.85 -15.46
CA ILE A 363 -1.55 -30.30 -14.18
C ILE A 363 -2.58 -31.39 -14.44
N ALA A 364 -2.31 -32.58 -13.92
CA ALA A 364 -3.12 -33.75 -14.14
C ALA A 364 -4.24 -33.86 -13.09
N HIS A 365 -5.47 -34.08 -13.56
CA HIS A 365 -6.64 -34.44 -12.75
C HIS A 365 -6.95 -35.93 -12.95
N GLU A 366 -7.51 -36.60 -11.95
CA GLU A 366 -7.68 -38.07 -11.97
C GLU A 366 -8.49 -38.57 -13.18
N ASP A 367 -9.47 -37.79 -13.64
CA ASP A 367 -10.35 -38.15 -14.77
C ASP A 367 -9.88 -37.60 -16.13
N SER A 368 -8.68 -37.02 -16.21
CA SER A 368 -8.17 -36.42 -17.46
C SER A 368 -7.37 -37.41 -18.31
N ALA A 369 -7.48 -37.30 -19.62
CA ALA A 369 -6.59 -37.99 -20.55
C ALA A 369 -5.48 -37.05 -21.04
N LEU A 370 -4.31 -37.61 -21.34
CA LEU A 370 -3.19 -36.85 -21.86
C LEU A 370 -3.15 -36.92 -23.38
N LEU A 371 -3.40 -35.79 -24.04
CA LEU A 371 -3.20 -35.63 -25.47
C LEU A 371 -1.75 -35.25 -25.77
N THR A 372 -1.12 -35.97 -26.68
CA THR A 372 0.21 -35.65 -27.21
C THR A 372 0.14 -35.48 -28.71
N VAL A 373 0.69 -34.38 -29.23
CA VAL A 373 0.70 -34.07 -30.67
C VAL A 373 2.12 -33.83 -31.15
N CYS A 374 2.44 -34.35 -32.34
CA CYS A 374 3.74 -34.23 -33.00
C CYS A 374 3.67 -33.31 -34.23
N GLU A 375 4.84 -32.83 -34.67
CA GLU A 375 4.99 -31.84 -35.74
C GLU A 375 4.46 -32.31 -37.10
N ASN A 376 4.46 -33.61 -37.40
CA ASN A 376 3.94 -34.14 -38.67
C ASN A 376 2.44 -34.47 -38.62
N GLY A 377 1.68 -33.92 -37.66
CA GLY A 377 0.22 -34.06 -37.60
C GLY A 377 -0.25 -35.40 -37.02
N TYR A 378 0.63 -36.13 -36.35
CA TYR A 378 0.31 -37.35 -35.62
C TYR A 378 0.13 -37.06 -34.13
N GLY A 379 -0.76 -37.78 -33.48
CA GLY A 379 -0.97 -37.62 -32.05
C GLY A 379 -1.78 -38.74 -31.46
N LYS A 380 -1.98 -38.67 -30.15
CA LYS A 380 -2.79 -39.64 -29.43
C LYS A 380 -3.30 -39.11 -28.11
N ARG A 381 -4.43 -39.66 -27.70
CA ARG A 381 -4.96 -39.55 -26.35
C ARG A 381 -4.60 -40.81 -25.59
N THR A 382 -4.10 -40.65 -24.37
CA THR A 382 -3.78 -41.77 -23.48
C THR A 382 -4.27 -41.45 -22.08
N SER A 383 -5.01 -42.38 -21.47
CA SER A 383 -5.44 -42.25 -20.07
C SER A 383 -4.26 -41.94 -19.14
N LEU A 384 -4.51 -41.06 -18.17
CA LEU A 384 -3.51 -40.67 -17.18
C LEU A 384 -3.06 -41.85 -16.30
N GLU A 385 -3.91 -42.87 -16.12
CA GLU A 385 -3.59 -44.08 -15.35
C GLU A 385 -2.38 -44.84 -15.91
N ASP A 386 -2.22 -44.84 -17.23
CA ASP A 386 -1.07 -45.46 -17.87
C ASP A 386 0.25 -44.80 -17.43
N TYR A 387 0.22 -43.52 -17.06
CA TYR A 387 1.39 -42.78 -16.58
C TYR A 387 1.56 -43.02 -15.08
N ARG A 388 2.30 -44.08 -14.73
CA ARG A 388 2.71 -44.31 -13.33
C ARG A 388 3.48 -43.10 -12.77
N SER A 389 3.17 -42.74 -11.53
CA SER A 389 3.90 -41.70 -10.81
C SER A 389 5.37 -42.10 -10.61
N GLN A 390 6.27 -41.13 -10.74
CA GLN A 390 7.71 -41.28 -10.57
C GLN A 390 8.27 -40.23 -9.59
N SER A 391 9.51 -40.41 -9.17
CA SER A 391 10.26 -39.37 -8.48
C SER A 391 10.68 -38.27 -9.46
N ARG A 392 10.52 -37.01 -9.03
CA ARG A 392 10.97 -35.83 -9.76
C ARG A 392 12.46 -35.94 -10.13
N GLY A 393 12.84 -35.47 -11.31
CA GLY A 393 14.21 -35.51 -11.82
C GLY A 393 14.59 -36.83 -12.48
N GLY A 394 13.64 -37.75 -12.63
CA GLY A 394 13.79 -38.94 -13.49
C GLY A 394 13.84 -38.58 -14.98
N ILE A 395 14.16 -39.58 -15.81
CA ILE A 395 14.19 -39.45 -17.28
C ILE A 395 12.76 -39.49 -17.87
N GLY A 396 11.77 -39.94 -17.09
CA GLY A 396 10.40 -40.13 -17.54
C GLY A 396 10.18 -41.46 -18.26
N LEU A 397 8.96 -41.64 -18.76
CA LEU A 397 8.50 -42.80 -19.52
C LEU A 397 8.30 -42.39 -20.98
N ILE A 398 8.33 -43.37 -21.88
CA ILE A 398 7.99 -43.12 -23.28
C ILE A 398 6.52 -42.70 -23.32
N ASN A 399 6.29 -41.45 -23.71
CA ASN A 399 4.98 -40.89 -23.95
C ASN A 399 4.51 -41.23 -25.36
N ILE A 400 5.33 -40.98 -26.38
CA ILE A 400 5.02 -41.30 -27.78
C ILE A 400 6.32 -41.65 -28.52
N LYS A 401 6.25 -42.53 -29.52
CA LYS A 401 7.40 -42.84 -30.36
C LYS A 401 7.61 -41.75 -31.41
N THR A 402 8.61 -40.91 -31.20
CA THR A 402 9.11 -39.88 -32.12
C THR A 402 9.97 -40.53 -33.22
N THR A 403 9.30 -41.08 -34.23
CA THR A 403 9.96 -41.58 -35.45
C THR A 403 9.97 -40.51 -36.53
N ASP A 404 10.77 -40.66 -37.60
CA ASP A 404 10.78 -39.72 -38.74
C ASP A 404 9.38 -39.47 -39.32
N ARG A 405 8.47 -40.46 -39.21
CA ARG A 405 7.06 -40.32 -39.58
C ARG A 405 6.33 -39.27 -38.74
N ASN A 406 6.52 -39.32 -37.42
CA ASN A 406 5.81 -38.48 -36.46
C ASN A 406 6.47 -37.12 -36.27
N GLY A 407 7.80 -37.10 -36.30
CA GLY A 407 8.61 -35.98 -35.88
C GLY A 407 8.60 -35.79 -34.35
N LYS A 408 9.04 -34.61 -33.91
CA LYS A 408 9.10 -34.20 -32.50
C LYS A 408 7.72 -33.86 -31.94
N VAL A 409 7.60 -33.93 -30.62
CA VAL A 409 6.39 -33.50 -29.90
C VAL A 409 6.31 -31.98 -29.87
N VAL A 410 5.13 -31.44 -30.15
CA VAL A 410 4.84 -30.00 -30.23
C VAL A 410 3.98 -29.53 -29.07
N ALA A 411 3.08 -30.37 -28.56
CA ALA A 411 2.20 -29.99 -27.45
C ALA A 411 1.79 -31.20 -26.60
N LEU A 412 1.51 -30.91 -25.33
CA LEU A 412 0.96 -31.86 -24.37
C LEU A 412 -0.19 -31.18 -23.63
N LYS A 413 -1.42 -31.70 -23.72
CA LYS A 413 -2.57 -31.08 -23.05
C LYS A 413 -3.36 -32.12 -22.25
N ALA A 414 -3.85 -31.75 -21.08
CA ALA A 414 -4.87 -32.53 -20.38
C ALA A 414 -6.23 -32.22 -21.00
N VAL A 415 -6.87 -33.25 -21.52
CA VAL A 415 -8.12 -33.14 -22.26
C VAL A 415 -9.17 -34.07 -21.66
N GLN A 416 -10.42 -33.67 -21.77
CA GLN A 416 -11.59 -34.51 -21.56
C GLN A 416 -12.17 -34.93 -22.91
N ASP A 417 -13.17 -35.81 -22.89
CA ASP A 417 -13.80 -36.28 -24.13
C ASP A 417 -14.54 -35.16 -24.86
N THR A 418 -15.21 -34.29 -24.12
CA THR A 418 -16.00 -33.17 -24.65
C THR A 418 -15.15 -32.08 -25.28
N ASP A 419 -13.89 -31.92 -24.87
CA ASP A 419 -12.99 -30.87 -25.33
C ASP A 419 -12.80 -30.90 -26.86
N GLU A 420 -12.43 -29.75 -27.43
CA GLU A 420 -12.06 -29.64 -28.84
C GLU A 420 -10.63 -29.14 -28.99
N LEU A 421 -10.03 -29.45 -30.14
CA LEU A 421 -8.65 -29.10 -30.45
C LEU A 421 -8.58 -28.17 -31.63
N MET A 422 -7.70 -27.18 -31.51
CA MET A 422 -7.29 -26.34 -32.61
C MET A 422 -5.83 -26.62 -32.94
N LEU A 423 -5.56 -26.91 -34.22
CA LEU A 423 -4.25 -27.24 -34.76
C LEU A 423 -3.82 -26.13 -35.72
N ILE A 424 -2.62 -25.57 -35.52
CA ILE A 424 -2.06 -24.53 -36.38
C ILE A 424 -0.81 -25.06 -37.06
N THR A 425 -0.75 -24.93 -38.39
CA THR A 425 0.45 -25.26 -39.18
C THR A 425 1.34 -24.05 -39.44
N ALA A 426 2.60 -24.29 -39.79
CA ALA A 426 3.59 -23.25 -40.09
C ALA A 426 3.19 -22.39 -41.29
N LYS A 427 2.41 -22.95 -42.23
CA LYS A 427 1.83 -22.22 -43.36
C LYS A 427 0.54 -21.47 -43.01
N GLY A 428 0.11 -21.47 -41.74
CA GLY A 428 -1.05 -20.71 -41.25
C GLY A 428 -2.40 -21.41 -41.44
N ILE A 429 -2.42 -22.71 -41.75
CA ILE A 429 -3.66 -23.48 -41.83
C ILE A 429 -4.13 -23.78 -40.41
N ILE A 430 -5.41 -23.47 -40.13
CA ILE A 430 -6.04 -23.72 -38.83
C ILE A 430 -7.14 -24.75 -38.99
N ILE A 431 -7.07 -25.80 -38.19
CA ILE A 431 -8.04 -26.90 -38.20
C ILE A 431 -8.60 -27.09 -36.80
N ARG A 432 -9.93 -27.17 -36.71
CA ARG A 432 -10.67 -27.53 -35.50
C ARG A 432 -11.10 -28.99 -35.59
N THR A 433 -10.86 -29.77 -34.54
CA THR A 433 -11.19 -31.20 -34.49
C THR A 433 -11.70 -31.56 -33.10
N GLY A 434 -12.85 -32.23 -33.04
CA GLY A 434 -13.40 -32.72 -31.76
C GLY A 434 -12.62 -33.93 -31.25
N LEU A 435 -12.44 -34.02 -29.93
CA LEU A 435 -11.73 -35.15 -29.31
C LEU A 435 -12.55 -36.45 -29.28
N ASN A 436 -13.87 -36.38 -29.42
CA ASN A 436 -14.78 -37.54 -29.45
C ASN A 436 -14.38 -38.61 -30.48
N GLU A 437 -13.75 -38.22 -31.58
CA GLU A 437 -13.35 -39.15 -32.65
C GLU A 437 -12.00 -39.83 -32.36
N LEU A 438 -11.23 -39.33 -31.39
CA LEU A 438 -9.90 -39.82 -31.04
C LEU A 438 -9.99 -40.88 -29.95
N ARG A 439 -9.78 -42.13 -30.34
CA ARG A 439 -9.71 -43.25 -29.38
C ARG A 439 -8.49 -43.13 -28.48
N GLU A 440 -8.68 -43.54 -27.23
CA GLU A 440 -7.58 -43.74 -26.31
C GLU A 440 -6.71 -44.92 -26.73
N ILE A 441 -5.40 -44.70 -26.71
CA ILE A 441 -4.40 -45.73 -27.01
C ILE A 441 -3.24 -45.62 -26.03
N GLY A 442 -2.60 -46.76 -25.78
CA GLY A 442 -1.50 -46.85 -24.83
C GLY A 442 -0.30 -45.96 -25.19
N ARG A 443 0.53 -45.70 -24.17
CA ARG A 443 1.64 -44.73 -24.27
C ARG A 443 2.68 -45.10 -25.32
N ASN A 444 3.19 -46.32 -25.30
CA ASN A 444 4.33 -46.70 -26.15
C ASN A 444 3.92 -47.03 -27.60
N THR A 445 3.22 -46.11 -28.26
CA THR A 445 2.68 -46.20 -29.62
C THR A 445 3.13 -45.02 -30.47
N GLN A 446 2.88 -45.07 -31.78
CA GLN A 446 3.14 -43.96 -32.70
C GLN A 446 1.94 -43.00 -32.86
N GLY A 447 0.83 -43.25 -32.17
CA GLY A 447 -0.38 -42.47 -32.38
C GLY A 447 -1.05 -42.66 -33.74
N VAL A 448 -2.15 -41.93 -33.90
CA VAL A 448 -2.96 -41.85 -35.12
C VAL A 448 -2.73 -40.50 -35.80
N ARG A 449 -3.13 -40.40 -37.07
CA ARG A 449 -3.08 -39.14 -37.80
C ARG A 449 -4.24 -38.26 -37.33
N LEU A 450 -3.92 -37.06 -36.83
CA LEU A 450 -4.92 -36.04 -36.48
C LEU A 450 -5.24 -35.18 -37.70
N ILE A 451 -4.20 -34.79 -38.44
CA ILE A 451 -4.29 -33.89 -39.58
C ILE A 451 -3.43 -34.43 -40.72
N LYS A 452 -3.90 -34.26 -41.95
CA LYS A 452 -3.08 -34.45 -43.15
C LYS A 452 -2.43 -33.11 -43.48
N LEU A 453 -1.10 -33.06 -43.35
CA LEU A 453 -0.30 -31.90 -43.73
C LEU A 453 0.12 -31.99 -45.20
N ASP A 454 0.29 -30.84 -45.84
CA ASP A 454 0.89 -30.73 -47.17
C ASP A 454 2.41 -30.91 -47.11
N GLU A 455 3.05 -31.19 -48.25
CA GLU A 455 4.51 -31.37 -48.29
C GLU A 455 5.25 -30.13 -47.79
N GLY A 456 6.17 -30.35 -46.83
CA GLY A 456 6.94 -29.30 -46.18
C GLY A 456 6.16 -28.41 -45.21
N ASP A 457 4.92 -28.75 -44.86
CA ASP A 457 4.19 -28.10 -43.77
C ASP A 457 4.37 -28.87 -42.46
N THR A 458 4.43 -28.14 -41.34
CA THR A 458 4.64 -28.68 -40.00
C THR A 458 3.70 -28.03 -39.02
N LEU A 459 3.26 -28.78 -38.03
CA LEU A 459 2.40 -28.30 -36.97
C LEU A 459 3.22 -27.52 -35.93
N VAL A 460 2.78 -26.30 -35.60
CA VAL A 460 3.53 -25.35 -34.76
C VAL A 460 2.87 -25.15 -33.41
N ALA A 461 1.54 -25.19 -33.35
CA ALA A 461 0.81 -25.01 -32.10
C ALA A 461 -0.45 -25.89 -32.06
N VAL A 462 -0.80 -26.29 -30.84
CA VAL A 462 -2.04 -27.01 -30.53
C VAL A 462 -2.65 -26.37 -29.32
N GLU A 463 -3.89 -25.93 -29.45
CA GLU A 463 -4.64 -25.40 -28.32
C GLU A 463 -5.91 -26.18 -28.05
N LYS A 464 -6.24 -26.24 -26.76
CA LYS A 464 -7.43 -26.88 -26.25
C LYS A 464 -8.51 -25.84 -26.09
N ILE A 465 -9.67 -26.10 -26.68
CA ILE A 465 -10.88 -25.30 -26.51
C ILE A 465 -11.80 -26.08 -25.58
N GLY A 466 -12.08 -25.52 -24.41
CA GLY A 466 -13.05 -26.09 -23.48
C GLY A 466 -14.43 -26.13 -24.15
N PHE A 467 -15.09 -27.28 -24.05
CA PHE A 467 -16.47 -27.44 -24.52
C PHE A 467 -17.42 -26.95 -23.44
N GLU A 468 -18.23 -25.94 -23.76
CA GLU A 468 -19.40 -25.62 -22.96
C GLU A 468 -20.50 -26.62 -23.32
N GLU A 469 -20.93 -27.43 -22.36
CA GLU A 469 -22.20 -28.14 -22.45
C GLU A 469 -23.29 -27.11 -22.77
N SER A 470 -23.95 -27.29 -23.91
CA SER A 470 -25.32 -26.81 -24.01
C SER A 470 -26.12 -27.64 -23.04
N ASP A 471 -26.52 -27.05 -21.92
CA ASP A 471 -27.52 -27.63 -21.02
C ASP A 471 -28.80 -27.91 -21.84
N GLU A 472 -28.90 -29.11 -22.38
CA GLU A 472 -30.17 -29.70 -22.79
C GLU A 472 -30.80 -30.28 -21.52
N GLU A 473 -31.31 -29.40 -20.65
CA GLU A 473 -32.32 -29.84 -19.69
C GLU A 473 -33.59 -30.17 -20.48
N ASP A 474 -33.78 -31.47 -20.67
CA ASP A 474 -35.03 -32.11 -21.07
C ASP A 474 -36.08 -31.85 -19.98
N SER A 475 -36.75 -30.69 -20.03
CA SER A 475 -37.89 -30.42 -19.17
C SER A 475 -39.08 -31.24 -19.66
N GLY A 476 -39.17 -32.47 -19.15
CA GLY A 476 -40.36 -33.31 -19.20
C GLY A 476 -41.57 -32.59 -18.62
N ASP A 477 -42.66 -32.66 -19.37
CA ASP A 477 -43.97 -32.11 -19.07
C ASP A 477 -44.66 -32.92 -17.95
N GLU A 478 -44.76 -32.38 -16.74
CA GLU A 478 -45.77 -32.80 -15.74
C GLU A 478 -46.36 -31.60 -14.97
N ASN A 479 -47.39 -31.00 -15.58
CA ASN A 479 -48.72 -30.77 -14.99
C ASN A 479 -48.82 -30.61 -13.45
N VAL A 480 -48.81 -29.37 -12.93
CA VAL A 480 -49.50 -29.01 -11.68
C VAL A 480 -50.39 -27.79 -11.91
N LYS A 481 -51.70 -28.01 -11.73
CA LYS A 481 -52.76 -27.00 -11.82
C LYS A 481 -52.73 -26.00 -10.65
N PRO A 482 -53.32 -24.81 -10.83
CA PRO A 482 -53.17 -23.66 -9.95
C PRO A 482 -54.21 -23.65 -8.80
N VAL A 483 -53.89 -22.96 -7.71
CA VAL A 483 -54.91 -22.48 -6.76
C VAL A 483 -54.67 -21.00 -6.46
N SER A 484 -55.76 -20.27 -6.69
CA SER A 484 -56.05 -18.84 -6.54
C SER A 484 -55.91 -18.34 -5.09
N SER A 485 -55.68 -17.06 -4.84
CA SER A 485 -56.68 -15.96 -4.81
C SER A 485 -55.96 -14.75 -4.18
N ALA A 486 -56.25 -13.47 -4.40
CA ALA A 486 -57.36 -12.69 -4.96
C ALA A 486 -56.75 -11.35 -5.46
N ILE A 487 -57.07 -10.81 -6.66
CA ILE A 487 -58.18 -9.88 -6.98
C ILE A 487 -58.03 -8.56 -6.16
N GLU A 488 -57.93 -7.33 -6.71
CA GLU A 488 -58.62 -6.74 -7.87
C GLU A 488 -57.92 -5.47 -8.40
N GLU A 489 -58.27 -5.15 -9.64
CA GLU A 489 -58.11 -3.98 -10.53
C GLU A 489 -58.09 -2.58 -9.83
N VAL A 490 -57.61 -1.46 -10.41
CA VAL A 490 -58.09 -0.82 -11.66
C VAL A 490 -57.08 0.15 -12.30
N LYS A 491 -56.88 -0.11 -13.61
CA LYS A 491 -56.66 0.71 -14.83
C LYS A 491 -56.47 2.25 -14.80
N ALA A 492 -55.46 2.65 -15.59
CA ALA A 492 -55.46 3.52 -16.79
C ALA A 492 -55.87 5.02 -16.75
N ALA A 493 -54.86 5.86 -17.01
CA ALA A 493 -54.70 6.85 -18.08
C ALA A 493 -55.80 7.88 -18.47
N ALA A 494 -55.32 9.13 -18.61
CA ALA A 494 -55.69 10.21 -19.57
C ALA A 494 -56.36 11.50 -19.03
N VAL A 495 -55.55 12.58 -19.01
CA VAL A 495 -55.70 14.00 -19.43
C VAL A 495 -57.11 14.63 -19.55
N VAL A 496 -57.30 15.86 -19.01
CA VAL A 496 -57.78 17.12 -19.67
C VAL A 496 -58.17 18.23 -18.65
N SER A 497 -57.64 19.46 -18.89
CA SER A 497 -58.10 20.87 -18.59
C SER A 497 -58.68 21.26 -17.21
N GLU A 498 -58.72 22.51 -16.72
CA GLU A 498 -58.60 23.88 -17.24
C GLU A 498 -58.49 24.86 -16.02
N ASP A 499 -57.69 25.93 -16.17
CA ASP A 499 -57.74 27.30 -15.62
C ASP A 499 -58.25 27.68 -14.20
N LEU A 500 -57.47 28.51 -13.48
CA LEU A 500 -57.82 29.88 -13.02
C LEU A 500 -56.72 30.58 -12.17
N GLU A 501 -56.29 31.75 -12.65
CA GLU A 501 -55.97 33.04 -11.96
C GLU A 501 -54.91 33.10 -10.83
N THR A 502 -53.71 33.67 -11.08
CA THR A 502 -53.24 35.10 -10.98
C THR A 502 -52.94 35.64 -9.58
N ASP A 503 -51.65 35.90 -9.29
CA ASP A 503 -51.03 37.12 -8.71
C ASP A 503 -49.60 36.73 -8.27
N GLY A 504 -48.51 37.47 -8.44
CA GLY A 504 -48.18 38.77 -9.01
C GLY A 504 -46.68 39.01 -8.74
N SER A 505 -46.00 39.72 -9.65
CA SER A 505 -44.75 40.54 -9.51
C SER A 505 -43.65 40.09 -8.52
N GLU A 506 -42.36 39.98 -8.89
CA GLU A 506 -41.50 41.07 -9.35
C GLU A 506 -40.31 40.57 -10.19
N VAL A 507 -39.76 41.50 -10.96
CA VAL A 507 -38.85 41.31 -12.10
C VAL A 507 -37.57 42.13 -11.88
N LEU A 508 -36.45 41.61 -12.42
CA LEU A 508 -35.22 42.30 -12.90
C LEU A 508 -34.15 42.75 -11.85
N PRO A 509 -32.91 43.10 -12.27
CA PRO A 509 -31.90 42.26 -12.96
C PRO A 509 -30.44 42.54 -12.51
N LEU A 510 -29.50 41.77 -13.07
CA LEU A 510 -28.09 42.06 -13.47
C LEU A 510 -27.37 43.33 -12.93
N GLU A 511 -26.12 43.15 -12.46
CA GLU A 511 -24.99 44.01 -12.88
C GLU A 511 -23.62 43.31 -12.70
N GLU A 512 -22.77 43.51 -13.70
CA GLU A 512 -21.35 43.15 -13.77
C GLU A 512 -20.51 44.07 -12.87
N GLN A 513 -19.38 43.58 -12.37
CA GLN A 513 -18.11 44.34 -12.41
C GLN A 513 -16.91 43.43 -12.13
N ALA A 514 -15.94 43.53 -13.03
CA ALA A 514 -14.58 43.04 -12.87
C ALA A 514 -13.80 43.93 -11.88
N ASP A 515 -12.76 43.38 -11.26
CA ASP A 515 -11.49 44.09 -11.08
C ASP A 515 -10.36 43.09 -10.78
N ASP A 516 -9.26 43.32 -11.49
CA ASP A 516 -7.95 42.68 -11.43
C ASP A 516 -7.25 42.93 -10.08
N VAL A 517 -6.49 41.95 -9.59
CA VAL A 517 -5.18 42.18 -8.95
C VAL A 517 -4.28 40.97 -9.17
N GLU A 518 -3.25 41.16 -10.01
CA GLU A 518 -2.01 40.36 -10.03
C GLU A 518 -1.20 40.66 -8.76
N GLU A 519 -0.67 39.63 -8.08
CA GLU A 519 0.52 39.79 -7.23
C GLU A 519 1.48 38.62 -7.48
N GLU A 520 2.62 38.98 -8.08
CA GLU A 520 3.87 38.23 -8.15
C GLU A 520 4.44 38.06 -6.74
N ILE A 521 4.88 36.85 -6.39
CA ILE A 521 5.93 36.66 -5.38
C ILE A 521 6.91 35.63 -5.95
N ASP A 522 8.00 36.15 -6.51
CA ASP A 522 9.31 35.51 -6.52
C ASP A 522 9.76 35.31 -5.07
N ASP A 523 10.29 34.13 -4.75
CA ASP A 523 11.32 34.02 -3.71
C ASP A 523 12.29 32.90 -4.08
N GLU A 524 13.49 33.36 -4.43
CA GLU A 524 14.72 32.61 -4.58
C GLU A 524 15.05 31.89 -3.26
N ILE A 525 15.29 30.58 -3.31
CA ILE A 525 16.02 29.89 -2.24
C ILE A 525 17.44 29.66 -2.73
N GLU A 526 18.33 30.53 -2.28
CA GLU A 526 19.78 30.34 -2.32
C GLU A 526 20.15 29.06 -1.57
N THR A 527 20.90 28.21 -2.26
CA THR A 527 21.62 27.07 -1.69
C THR A 527 22.90 27.60 -1.04
N GLU A 528 22.97 27.62 0.28
CA GLU A 528 24.25 27.76 0.99
C GLU A 528 24.86 26.38 1.23
N ASP A 529 26.10 26.25 0.73
CA ASP A 529 27.05 25.20 0.98
C ASP A 529 27.36 25.07 2.48
N VAL A 530 27.29 23.84 3.01
CA VAL A 530 28.03 23.46 4.23
C VAL A 530 28.83 22.20 3.90
N SER A 531 30.12 22.42 3.68
CA SER A 531 31.19 21.43 3.66
C SER A 531 31.82 21.30 5.04
N GLU A 532 32.36 20.09 5.32
CA GLU A 532 33.25 19.74 6.45
C GLU A 532 32.49 19.56 7.79
N ASP A 533 32.56 18.42 8.51
CA ASP A 533 33.75 17.69 8.91
C ASP A 533 33.54 16.16 8.99
N GLU A 534 34.60 15.45 8.59
CA GLU A 534 34.91 14.08 8.99
C GLU A 534 35.38 14.08 10.46
N GLU A 535 34.74 13.30 11.34
CA GLU A 535 35.41 12.79 12.54
C GLU A 535 35.11 11.29 12.74
N GLU A 536 36.18 10.52 12.66
CA GLU A 536 36.35 9.19 13.23
C GLU A 536 35.83 9.14 14.67
N PHE A 537 35.19 8.04 15.10
CA PHE A 537 35.50 7.39 16.37
C PHE A 537 34.97 5.94 16.39
N GLU A 538 35.93 5.05 16.69
CA GLU A 538 35.93 3.65 17.19
C GLU A 538 34.64 2.80 17.23
#